data_AF-A0A9D8EAR4-F1
#
_entry.id   AF-A0A9D8EAR4-F1
#
_cell.length_a   1.000
_cell.length_b   1.000
_cell.length_c   1.000
_cell.angle_alpha   90.00
_cell.angle_beta   90.00
_cell.angle_gamma   90.00
#
_symmetry.space_group_name_H-M   'P 1'
#
loop_
_entity.id
_entity.type
_entity.pdbx_description
1 polymer ?
#
loop_
_entity_poly.entity_id
_entity_poly.type
_entity_poly.pdbx_seq_one_letter_code
_entity_poly.pdbx_strand_id
1 'polypeptide(L)'
;MIRAVRSRLGRLDSPRCSRILPPTTQTKRRRCFPPGRFRACRGFSHRRRQQPAVFSLATGGAIAQELRVNERIRAREVRLVAPDGSQIGVKSIEEAQWLAVQLGLDVVEVAPEANPPVCRLMDYGKYKYEQSVRQREARKKQTRTVIKEVKFRPKIDAHDFEVKKRRVVEFLEEGDKVKITMMFRGREITHPEIGERILRRLAEDVAGAGAVEMPPALEGRNMTMQLAPERKPRRLREAETAATPAAEE
;
A
#
# COMPACT_ATOMS: atom_id res chain seq x y z
N MET A 1 -41.07 -3.09 63.17
CA MET A 1 -40.57 -3.66 64.44
C MET A 1 -39.67 -4.85 64.11
N ILE A 2 -38.49 -4.90 64.76
CA ILE A 2 -37.63 -6.09 65.00
C ILE A 2 -36.57 -6.50 63.94
N ARG A 3 -35.33 -6.06 64.23
CA ARG A 3 -34.03 -6.78 64.34
C ARG A 3 -33.51 -7.76 63.26
N ALA A 4 -32.32 -7.38 62.75
CA ALA A 4 -31.00 -8.04 62.82
C ALA A 4 -30.68 -9.35 62.06
N VAL A 5 -29.54 -9.36 61.34
CA VAL A 5 -28.35 -10.29 61.34
C VAL A 5 -27.44 -9.82 60.18
N ARG A 6 -26.28 -9.15 60.35
CA ARG A 6 -24.92 -9.49 60.84
C ARG A 6 -24.13 -10.54 60.01
N SER A 7 -22.92 -10.14 59.59
CA SER A 7 -21.70 -10.94 59.23
C SER A 7 -21.62 -11.47 57.78
N ARG A 8 -20.49 -11.51 57.04
CA ARG A 8 -19.03 -11.36 57.23
C ARG A 8 -18.43 -10.81 55.91
N LEU A 9 -17.68 -9.71 55.86
CA LEU A 9 -16.22 -9.57 55.92
C LEU A 9 -15.37 -10.76 55.43
N GLY A 10 -14.63 -10.53 54.33
CA GLY A 10 -13.50 -11.34 53.87
C GLY A 10 -12.50 -10.46 53.10
N ARG A 11 -11.56 -9.87 53.86
CA ARG A 11 -10.33 -9.23 53.37
C ARG A 11 -9.34 -10.32 52.93
N LEU A 12 -8.54 -10.05 51.90
CA LEU A 12 -7.27 -10.73 51.72
C LEU A 12 -6.14 -9.71 51.70
N ASP A 13 -5.31 -9.84 52.74
CA ASP A 13 -4.13 -9.07 53.08
C ASP A 13 -2.92 -9.43 52.20
N SER A 14 -2.12 -8.39 51.97
CA SER A 14 -0.69 -8.43 51.61
C SER A 14 0.17 -9.31 52.53
N PRO A 15 1.34 -9.75 52.04
CA PRO A 15 2.52 -9.57 52.90
C PRO A 15 3.81 -9.13 52.20
N ARG A 16 4.48 -8.16 52.86
CA ARG A 16 5.90 -8.15 53.28
C ARG A 16 6.98 -7.82 52.25
N CYS A 17 7.31 -6.53 52.29
CA CYS A 17 8.66 -6.00 52.16
C CYS A 17 9.46 -6.25 53.46
N SER A 18 10.70 -6.71 53.36
CA SER A 18 11.73 -6.40 54.37
C SER A 18 13.15 -6.58 53.83
N ARG A 19 13.95 -5.50 53.96
CA ARG A 19 15.34 -5.51 54.46
C ARG A 19 16.42 -6.06 53.47
N ILE A 20 17.61 -5.50 53.24
CA ILE A 20 18.57 -4.66 54.00
C ILE A 20 19.52 -3.94 53.00
N LEU A 21 20.11 -2.84 53.49
CA LEU A 21 21.06 -1.85 52.96
C LEU A 21 22.47 -2.34 52.50
N PRO A 22 23.34 -1.46 51.93
CA PRO A 22 24.55 -1.78 51.14
C PRO A 22 25.86 -1.79 51.96
N PRO A 23 27.02 -2.02 51.31
CA PRO A 23 28.17 -1.17 51.60
C PRO A 23 29.04 -0.73 50.40
N THR A 24 29.80 0.30 50.74
CA THR A 24 30.77 1.15 50.05
C THR A 24 32.12 0.51 49.70
N THR A 25 32.78 1.10 48.67
CA THR A 25 34.23 1.41 48.54
C THR A 25 35.29 0.30 48.67
N GLN A 26 36.11 0.14 47.62
CA GLN A 26 37.58 0.34 47.55
C GLN A 26 38.15 -0.50 46.39
N THR A 27 38.67 0.12 45.33
CA THR A 27 40.09 0.52 45.12
C THR A 27 41.06 -0.65 44.93
N LYS A 28 41.92 -0.51 43.90
CA LYS A 28 43.21 -1.19 43.66
C LYS A 28 43.17 -2.57 42.98
N ARG A 29 43.53 -2.61 41.69
CA ARG A 29 44.94 -2.79 41.26
C ARG A 29 45.06 -2.75 39.74
N ARG A 30 45.87 -1.79 39.28
CA ARG A 30 46.55 -1.81 37.98
C ARG A 30 47.44 -3.05 37.91
N ARG A 31 47.40 -3.78 36.80
CA ARG A 31 48.59 -4.41 36.22
C ARG A 31 48.54 -4.30 34.70
N CYS A 32 49.53 -3.57 34.18
CA CYS A 32 49.94 -3.55 32.78
C CYS A 32 50.70 -4.84 32.43
N PHE A 33 50.96 -4.99 31.11
CA PHE A 33 51.87 -5.90 30.38
C PHE A 33 51.27 -7.22 29.84
N PRO A 34 51.74 -7.76 28.69
CA PRO A 34 52.38 -7.16 27.49
C PRO A 34 51.76 -7.64 26.14
N PRO A 35 52.23 -7.15 24.97
CA PRO A 35 51.83 -7.66 23.66
C PRO A 35 52.76 -8.77 23.13
N GLY A 36 52.21 -9.65 22.30
CA GLY A 36 52.96 -10.31 21.23
C GLY A 36 53.28 -11.81 21.41
N ARG A 37 52.75 -12.59 20.46
CA ARG A 37 53.18 -13.90 19.90
C ARG A 37 52.14 -14.99 20.09
N PHE A 38 51.34 -15.22 19.04
CA PHE A 38 50.85 -16.56 18.76
C PHE A 38 51.02 -16.89 17.28
N ARG A 39 51.80 -17.95 17.07
CA ARG A 39 51.95 -18.69 15.82
C ARG A 39 50.61 -19.31 15.41
N ALA A 40 50.43 -19.37 14.10
CA ALA A 40 49.52 -20.19 13.30
C ALA A 40 48.70 -21.28 14.01
N CYS A 41 47.38 -21.22 13.79
CA CYS A 41 46.55 -22.41 13.60
C CYS A 41 45.67 -22.22 12.36
N ARG A 42 45.82 -23.18 11.43
CA ARG A 42 44.97 -23.39 10.27
C ARG A 42 43.61 -23.88 10.74
N GLY A 43 42.54 -23.47 10.06
CA GLY A 43 41.29 -24.20 10.05
C GLY A 43 40.04 -23.36 10.29
N PHE A 44 39.07 -23.55 9.39
CA PHE A 44 37.65 -23.42 9.67
C PHE A 44 37.06 -22.01 9.87
N SER A 45 36.56 -21.44 8.77
CA SER A 45 35.13 -21.50 8.44
C SER A 45 34.81 -20.39 7.44
N HIS A 46 34.20 -20.77 6.32
CA HIS A 46 33.70 -19.85 5.33
C HIS A 46 32.81 -18.80 6.01
N ARG A 47 33.25 -17.53 5.98
CA ARG A 47 32.37 -16.37 6.18
C ARG A 47 31.23 -16.52 5.17
N ARG A 48 30.08 -17.01 5.64
CA ARG A 48 28.80 -16.84 4.93
C ARG A 48 28.62 -15.33 4.79
N ARG A 49 28.89 -14.82 3.58
CA ARG A 49 28.35 -13.54 3.13
C ARG A 49 26.84 -13.64 3.34
N GLN A 50 26.34 -13.02 4.41
CA GLN A 50 24.92 -12.73 4.52
C GLN A 50 24.61 -11.81 3.33
N GLN A 51 24.00 -12.38 2.30
CA GLN A 51 23.37 -11.61 1.24
C GLN A 51 22.19 -10.88 1.89
N PRO A 52 22.04 -9.56 1.73
CA PRO A 52 20.79 -8.93 2.11
C PRO A 52 19.68 -9.51 1.24
N ALA A 53 18.63 -10.02 1.89
CA ALA A 53 17.41 -10.47 1.23
C ALA A 53 16.86 -9.31 0.40
N VAL A 54 17.05 -9.37 -0.91
CA VAL A 54 16.32 -8.55 -1.86
C VAL A 54 14.87 -8.96 -1.77
N PHE A 55 14.12 -8.21 -0.97
CA PHE A 55 12.67 -8.25 -0.94
C PHE A 55 12.19 -7.82 -2.33
N SER A 56 11.99 -8.80 -3.20
CA SER A 56 11.42 -8.61 -4.52
C SER A 56 10.00 -8.09 -4.32
N LEU A 57 9.85 -6.78 -4.45
CA LEU A 57 8.55 -6.15 -4.64
C LEU A 57 8.05 -6.63 -6.00
N ALA A 58 7.27 -7.72 -5.97
CA ALA A 58 6.46 -8.15 -7.08
C ALA A 58 5.38 -7.09 -7.31
N THR A 59 5.72 -6.10 -8.14
CA THR A 59 4.78 -5.10 -8.64
C THR A 59 3.80 -5.85 -9.57
N GLY A 60 2.74 -6.39 -8.98
CA GLY A 60 1.68 -7.13 -9.68
C GLY A 60 0.81 -6.19 -10.50
N GLY A 61 1.31 -5.76 -11.65
CA GLY A 61 0.41 -5.44 -12.76
C GLY A 61 -0.22 -6.74 -13.22
N ALA A 62 -1.55 -6.81 -13.26
CA ALA A 62 -2.27 -7.97 -13.79
C ALA A 62 -1.71 -8.29 -15.18
N ILE A 63 -0.88 -9.33 -15.25
CA ILE A 63 -0.41 -9.89 -16.51
C ILE A 63 -1.69 -10.35 -17.18
N ALA A 64 -2.07 -9.71 -18.29
CA ALA A 64 -3.17 -10.18 -19.11
C ALA A 64 -2.86 -11.64 -19.42
N GLN A 65 -3.58 -12.57 -18.77
CA GLN A 65 -3.32 -13.99 -18.94
C GLN A 65 -3.52 -14.29 -20.41
N GLU A 66 -2.42 -14.60 -21.09
CA GLU A 66 -2.49 -15.02 -22.48
C GLU A 66 -3.16 -16.40 -22.49
N LEU A 67 -4.42 -16.41 -22.92
CA LEU A 67 -5.22 -17.62 -22.96
C LEU A 67 -4.63 -18.57 -24.01
N ARG A 68 -4.62 -19.85 -23.69
CA ARG A 68 -4.22 -20.89 -24.64
C ARG A 68 -5.36 -21.11 -25.63
N VAL A 69 -5.01 -21.28 -26.89
CA VAL A 69 -5.96 -21.43 -28.01
C VAL A 69 -5.62 -22.64 -28.85
N ASN A 70 -6.65 -23.34 -29.32
CA ASN A 70 -6.57 -24.46 -30.27
C ASN A 70 -5.51 -25.50 -29.84
N GLU A 71 -4.45 -25.67 -30.64
CA GLU A 71 -3.36 -26.63 -30.44
C GLU A 71 -2.50 -26.36 -29.21
N ARG A 72 -2.57 -25.14 -28.63
CA ARG A 72 -1.82 -24.80 -27.42
C ARG A 72 -2.42 -25.41 -26.15
N ILE A 73 -3.65 -25.94 -26.23
CA ILE A 73 -4.35 -26.58 -25.13
C ILE A 73 -3.81 -28.00 -24.97
N ARG A 74 -3.36 -28.35 -23.76
CA ARG A 74 -2.68 -29.64 -23.47
C ARG A 74 -3.58 -30.68 -22.80
N ALA A 75 -4.80 -30.29 -22.43
CA ALA A 75 -5.74 -31.17 -21.75
C ALA A 75 -6.33 -32.20 -22.72
N ARG A 76 -6.57 -33.43 -22.24
CA ARG A 76 -7.20 -34.51 -23.04
C ARG A 76 -8.71 -34.35 -23.11
N GLU A 77 -9.31 -33.99 -21.99
CA GLU A 77 -10.74 -33.76 -21.83
C GLU A 77 -10.99 -32.31 -21.44
N VAL A 78 -11.98 -31.69 -22.05
CA VAL A 78 -12.35 -30.28 -21.84
C VAL A 78 -13.85 -30.16 -21.65
N ARG A 79 -14.27 -29.22 -20.78
CA ARG A 79 -15.67 -28.83 -20.68
C ARG A 79 -15.95 -27.74 -21.71
N LEU A 80 -16.75 -28.06 -22.72
CA LEU A 80 -17.02 -27.19 -23.86
C LEU A 80 -18.26 -26.32 -23.66
N VAL A 81 -18.10 -25.03 -23.90
CA VAL A 81 -19.18 -24.03 -23.91
C VAL A 81 -19.34 -23.46 -25.31
N ALA A 82 -20.57 -23.48 -25.82
CA ALA A 82 -20.97 -22.91 -27.10
C ALA A 82 -20.81 -21.37 -27.10
N PRO A 83 -20.76 -20.71 -28.28
CA PRO A 83 -20.70 -19.25 -28.36
C PRO A 83 -21.88 -18.57 -27.62
N ASP A 84 -23.07 -19.17 -27.72
CA ASP A 84 -24.32 -18.70 -27.10
C ASP A 84 -24.35 -18.88 -25.56
N GLY A 85 -23.34 -19.54 -24.98
CA GLY A 85 -23.28 -19.85 -23.56
C GLY A 85 -23.93 -21.19 -23.16
N SER A 86 -24.51 -21.92 -24.12
CA SER A 86 -25.01 -23.28 -23.91
C SER A 86 -23.87 -24.24 -23.57
N GLN A 87 -24.08 -25.07 -22.55
CA GLN A 87 -23.09 -26.07 -22.12
C GLN A 87 -23.26 -27.35 -22.96
N ILE A 88 -22.24 -27.69 -23.76
CA ILE A 88 -22.23 -28.91 -24.59
C ILE A 88 -21.82 -30.14 -23.74
N GLY A 89 -21.08 -29.90 -22.65
CA GLY A 89 -20.65 -30.91 -21.69
C GLY A 89 -19.15 -31.19 -21.76
N VAL A 90 -18.75 -32.36 -21.26
CA VAL A 90 -17.35 -32.82 -21.32
C VAL A 90 -17.11 -33.52 -22.65
N LYS A 91 -16.08 -33.09 -23.38
CA LYS A 91 -15.72 -33.58 -24.70
C LYS A 91 -14.21 -33.76 -24.79
N SER A 92 -13.75 -34.60 -25.71
CA SER A 92 -12.33 -34.67 -26.03
C SER A 92 -11.88 -33.37 -26.70
N ILE A 93 -10.60 -33.04 -26.57
CA ILE A 93 -10.05 -31.85 -27.22
C ILE A 93 -10.17 -31.90 -28.76
N GLU A 94 -10.06 -33.10 -29.34
CA GLU A 94 -10.18 -33.33 -30.77
C GLU A 94 -11.59 -33.03 -31.27
N GLU A 95 -12.62 -33.52 -30.56
CA GLU A 95 -14.02 -33.21 -30.86
C GLU A 95 -14.29 -31.71 -30.72
N ALA A 96 -13.73 -31.06 -29.70
CA ALA A 96 -13.88 -29.62 -29.50
C ALA A 96 -13.25 -28.80 -30.64
N GLN A 97 -12.05 -29.19 -31.10
CA GLN A 97 -11.38 -28.55 -32.23
C GLN A 97 -12.15 -28.76 -33.55
N TRP A 98 -12.69 -29.95 -33.76
CA TRP A 98 -13.51 -30.24 -34.93
C TRP A 98 -14.77 -29.37 -34.99
N LEU A 99 -15.48 -29.24 -33.86
CA LEU A 99 -16.64 -28.34 -33.75
C LEU A 99 -16.27 -26.87 -33.98
N ALA A 100 -15.11 -26.44 -33.48
CA ALA A 100 -14.58 -25.10 -33.74
C ALA A 100 -14.37 -24.85 -35.24
N VAL A 101 -13.73 -25.79 -35.95
CA VAL A 101 -13.49 -25.69 -37.41
C VAL A 101 -14.81 -25.65 -38.19
N GLN A 102 -15.80 -26.46 -37.81
CA GLN A 102 -17.11 -26.45 -38.47
C GLN A 102 -17.84 -25.10 -38.34
N LEU A 103 -17.67 -24.44 -37.19
CA LEU A 103 -18.29 -23.15 -36.92
C LEU A 103 -17.40 -21.96 -37.36
N GLY A 104 -16.17 -22.21 -37.81
CA GLY A 104 -15.19 -21.18 -38.12
C GLY A 104 -14.75 -20.35 -36.89
N LEU A 105 -14.80 -20.95 -35.70
CA LEU A 105 -14.43 -20.33 -34.43
C LEU A 105 -13.19 -20.99 -33.83
N ASP A 106 -12.58 -20.37 -32.81
CA ASP A 106 -11.46 -20.95 -32.06
C ASP A 106 -11.93 -21.59 -30.74
N VAL A 107 -11.19 -22.60 -30.29
CA VAL A 107 -11.32 -23.13 -28.94
C VAL A 107 -10.39 -22.32 -28.02
N VAL A 108 -10.97 -21.55 -27.10
CA VAL A 108 -10.21 -20.74 -26.13
C VAL A 108 -10.37 -21.32 -24.73
N GLU A 109 -9.23 -21.62 -24.08
CA GLU A 109 -9.19 -22.08 -22.69
C GLU A 109 -9.35 -20.88 -21.75
N VAL A 110 -10.55 -20.71 -21.17
CA VAL A 110 -10.88 -19.56 -20.29
C VAL A 110 -10.48 -19.84 -18.84
N ALA A 111 -10.63 -21.09 -18.38
CA ALA A 111 -10.30 -21.50 -17.03
C ALA A 111 -9.43 -22.77 -17.03
N PRO A 112 -8.09 -22.63 -16.97
CA PRO A 112 -7.18 -23.77 -16.92
C PRO A 112 -7.14 -24.46 -15.56
N GLU A 113 -7.63 -23.81 -14.49
CA GLU A 113 -7.57 -24.32 -13.11
C GLU A 113 -8.67 -25.34 -12.79
N ALA A 114 -9.69 -25.46 -13.64
CA ALA A 114 -10.79 -26.40 -13.44
C ALA A 114 -10.42 -27.82 -13.91
N ASN A 115 -10.98 -28.84 -13.25
CA ASN A 115 -10.88 -30.24 -13.67
C ASN A 115 -12.28 -30.79 -14.02
N PRO A 116 -12.63 -31.02 -15.30
CA PRO A 116 -11.86 -30.74 -16.53
C PRO A 116 -11.79 -29.23 -16.87
N PRO A 117 -10.74 -28.75 -17.57
CA PRO A 117 -10.56 -27.35 -17.92
C PRO A 117 -11.68 -26.84 -18.82
N VAL A 118 -12.06 -25.56 -18.65
CA VAL A 118 -13.22 -24.97 -19.34
C VAL A 118 -12.76 -24.26 -20.60
N CYS A 119 -13.24 -24.77 -21.73
CA CYS A 119 -13.00 -24.23 -23.06
C CYS A 119 -14.28 -23.62 -23.61
N ARG A 120 -14.17 -22.45 -24.23
CA ARG A 120 -15.28 -21.75 -24.87
C ARG A 120 -14.97 -21.53 -26.35
N LEU A 121 -15.96 -21.80 -27.19
CA LEU A 121 -15.90 -21.53 -28.62
C LEU A 121 -16.10 -20.02 -28.86
N MET A 122 -15.08 -19.33 -29.36
CA MET A 122 -15.14 -17.90 -29.65
C MET A 122 -14.04 -17.49 -30.64
N ASP A 123 -14.19 -16.33 -31.27
CA ASP A 123 -13.10 -15.70 -32.04
C ASP A 123 -12.07 -15.07 -31.09
N TYR A 124 -10.84 -15.58 -31.10
CA TYR A 124 -9.78 -15.09 -30.22
C TYR A 124 -9.32 -13.67 -30.57
N GLY A 125 -9.32 -13.32 -31.86
CA GLY A 125 -8.90 -12.00 -32.35
C GLY A 125 -9.84 -10.90 -31.86
N LYS A 126 -11.15 -11.11 -32.02
CA LYS A 126 -12.17 -10.17 -31.54
C LYS A 126 -12.12 -10.02 -30.02
N TYR A 127 -12.01 -11.14 -29.29
CA TYR A 127 -11.91 -11.12 -27.82
C TYR A 127 -10.68 -10.32 -27.34
N LYS A 128 -9.51 -10.53 -27.95
CA LYS A 128 -8.29 -9.80 -27.59
C LYS A 128 -8.45 -8.29 -27.81
N TYR A 129 -9.10 -7.90 -28.90
CA TYR A 129 -9.39 -6.49 -29.17
C TYR A 129 -10.30 -5.90 -28.09
N GLU A 130 -11.43 -6.53 -27.79
CA GLU A 130 -12.39 -6.08 -26.77
C GLU A 130 -11.74 -6.01 -25.38
N GLN A 131 -10.92 -6.99 -25.00
CA GLN A 131 -10.14 -6.95 -23.77
C GLN A 131 -9.16 -5.78 -23.75
N SER A 132 -8.47 -5.52 -24.86
CA SER A 132 -7.54 -4.40 -24.96
C SER A 132 -8.25 -3.05 -24.85
N VAL A 133 -9.43 -2.91 -25.46
CA VAL A 133 -10.26 -1.69 -25.40
C VAL A 133 -10.77 -1.51 -23.98
N ARG A 134 -11.34 -2.56 -23.37
CA ARG A 134 -11.82 -2.55 -21.98
C ARG A 134 -10.70 -2.20 -21.00
N GLN A 135 -9.51 -2.76 -21.17
CA GLN A 135 -8.35 -2.42 -20.34
C GLN A 135 -7.91 -0.97 -20.53
N ARG A 136 -7.92 -0.45 -21.77
CA ARG A 136 -7.61 0.96 -22.05
C ARG A 136 -8.66 1.89 -21.42
N GLU A 137 -9.94 1.56 -21.53
CA GLU A 137 -11.02 2.31 -20.90
C GLU A 137 -10.95 2.26 -19.38
N ALA A 138 -10.69 1.09 -18.79
CA ALA A 138 -10.52 0.94 -17.36
C ALA A 138 -9.34 1.78 -16.85
N ARG A 139 -8.21 1.77 -17.57
CA ARG A 139 -7.05 2.61 -17.26
C ARG A 139 -7.34 4.11 -17.37
N LYS A 140 -8.16 4.52 -18.33
CA LYS A 140 -8.60 5.92 -18.48
C LYS A 140 -9.56 6.33 -17.35
N LYS A 141 -10.47 5.44 -16.94
CA LYS A 141 -11.43 5.66 -15.85
C LYS A 141 -10.76 5.65 -14.48
N GLN A 142 -9.66 4.91 -14.32
CA GLN A 142 -8.87 4.92 -13.10
C GLN A 142 -8.22 6.30 -12.93
N THR A 143 -8.77 7.10 -12.01
CA THR A 143 -8.15 8.37 -11.62
C THR A 143 -6.85 8.07 -10.91
N ARG A 144 -5.72 8.35 -11.56
CA ARG A 144 -4.40 8.16 -10.98
C ARG A 144 -4.17 9.26 -9.95
N THR A 145 -4.46 8.97 -8.68
CA THR A 145 -4.09 9.86 -7.57
C THR A 145 -2.57 9.95 -7.51
N VAL A 146 -2.03 11.14 -7.79
CA VAL A 146 -0.59 11.40 -7.73
C VAL A 146 -0.27 11.99 -6.36
N ILE A 147 0.86 11.59 -5.79
CA ILE A 147 1.39 12.24 -4.58
C ILE A 147 2.20 13.45 -5.04
N LYS A 148 1.73 14.66 -4.73
CA LYS A 148 2.42 15.92 -5.00
C LYS A 148 3.25 16.31 -3.80
N GLU A 149 4.49 16.75 -4.03
CA GLU A 149 5.37 17.20 -2.95
C GLU A 149 5.41 18.72 -2.88
N VAL A 150 5.16 19.29 -1.70
CA VAL A 150 5.30 20.74 -1.45
C VAL A 150 6.35 20.96 -0.37
N LYS A 151 7.35 21.79 -0.68
CA LYS A 151 8.51 22.01 0.19
C LYS A 151 8.42 23.34 0.94
N PHE A 152 8.57 23.27 2.26
CA PHE A 152 8.61 24.44 3.15
C PHE A 152 10.00 24.63 3.76
N ARG A 153 10.28 25.87 4.13
CA ARG A 153 11.45 26.26 4.92
C ARG A 153 10.96 26.75 6.30
N PRO A 154 11.77 26.67 7.35
CA PRO A 154 11.38 27.16 8.67
C PRO A 154 11.32 28.70 8.75
N LYS A 155 12.05 29.42 7.88
CA LYS A 155 12.04 30.89 7.78
C LYS A 155 11.24 31.33 6.55
N ILE A 156 9.93 31.15 6.59
CA ILE A 156 9.02 31.56 5.52
C ILE A 156 8.48 32.96 5.78
N ASP A 157 8.33 33.72 4.70
CA ASP A 157 7.59 34.97 4.70
C ASP A 157 6.08 34.72 4.68
N ALA A 158 5.28 35.67 5.17
CA ALA A 158 3.82 35.55 5.18
C ALA A 158 3.24 35.39 3.77
N HIS A 159 3.78 36.11 2.78
CA HIS A 159 3.31 36.02 1.41
C HIS A 159 3.64 34.65 0.78
N ASP A 160 4.84 34.11 1.01
CA ASP A 160 5.23 32.78 0.52
C ASP A 160 4.39 31.66 1.15
N PHE A 161 4.00 31.82 2.42
CA PHE A 161 3.08 30.89 3.09
C PHE A 161 1.72 30.84 2.40
N GLU A 162 1.13 32.00 2.10
CA GLU A 162 -0.17 32.08 1.42
C GLU A 162 -0.14 31.47 0.02
N VAL A 163 0.90 31.73 -0.76
CA VAL A 163 1.05 31.15 -2.11
C VAL A 163 1.13 29.63 -2.04
N LYS A 164 1.92 29.08 -1.10
CA LYS A 164 2.02 27.62 -0.94
C LYS A 164 0.74 27.00 -0.38
N LYS A 165 0.04 27.70 0.52
CA LYS A 165 -1.28 27.29 1.03
C LYS A 165 -2.27 27.15 -0.13
N ARG A 166 -2.39 28.17 -1.01
CA ARG A 166 -3.26 28.11 -2.19
C ARG A 166 -2.94 26.90 -3.06
N ARG A 167 -1.65 26.65 -3.32
CA ARG A 167 -1.21 25.50 -4.11
C ARG A 167 -1.55 24.15 -3.47
N VAL A 168 -1.46 24.04 -2.14
CA VAL A 168 -1.89 22.84 -1.41
C VAL A 168 -3.41 22.63 -1.56
N VAL A 169 -4.20 23.69 -1.44
CA VAL A 169 -5.66 23.64 -1.64
C VAL A 169 -6.00 23.22 -3.07
N GLU A 170 -5.36 23.80 -4.09
CA GLU A 170 -5.55 23.42 -5.49
C GLU A 170 -5.28 21.94 -5.73
N PHE A 171 -4.20 21.38 -5.17
CA PHE A 171 -3.91 19.95 -5.30
C PHE A 171 -4.94 19.05 -4.60
N LEU A 172 -5.46 19.47 -3.45
CA LEU A 172 -6.51 18.75 -2.75
C LEU A 172 -7.85 18.83 -3.50
N GLU A 173 -8.17 19.96 -4.12
CA GLU A 173 -9.35 20.10 -5.00
C GLU A 173 -9.25 19.24 -6.26
N GLU A 174 -8.04 19.08 -6.82
CA GLU A 174 -7.78 18.15 -7.92
C GLU A 174 -7.90 16.67 -7.51
N GLY A 175 -7.92 16.38 -6.20
CA GLY A 175 -8.01 15.03 -5.64
C GLY A 175 -6.66 14.30 -5.57
N ASP A 176 -5.55 15.04 -5.62
CA ASP A 176 -4.22 14.51 -5.41
C ASP A 176 -3.87 14.47 -3.91
N LYS A 177 -3.04 13.49 -3.52
CA LYS A 177 -2.47 13.46 -2.17
C LYS A 177 -1.31 14.43 -2.10
N VAL A 178 -1.16 15.15 -0.99
CA VAL A 178 -0.08 16.13 -0.85
C VAL A 178 0.87 15.72 0.27
N LYS A 179 2.12 15.43 -0.08
CA LYS A 179 3.22 15.26 0.87
C LYS A 179 3.88 16.60 1.10
N ILE A 180 3.64 17.18 2.27
CA ILE A 180 4.27 18.41 2.70
C ILE A 180 5.58 18.04 3.39
N THR A 181 6.68 18.62 2.91
CA THR A 181 8.01 18.36 3.45
C THR A 181 8.65 19.67 3.87
N MET A 182 9.03 19.76 5.13
CA MET A 182 9.80 20.88 5.63
C MET A 182 11.25 20.48 5.79
N MET A 183 12.12 21.25 5.15
CA MET A 183 13.54 20.98 5.13
C MET A 183 14.23 21.83 6.19
N PHE A 184 14.86 21.20 7.18
CA PHE A 184 15.68 21.90 8.15
C PHE A 184 17.10 22.06 7.61
N ARG A 185 17.71 23.23 7.83
CA ARG A 185 19.11 23.45 7.52
C ARG A 185 19.96 23.26 8.77
N GLY A 186 20.72 22.17 8.82
CA GLY A 186 21.82 21.92 9.76
C GLY A 186 21.49 22.23 11.23
N ARG A 187 21.77 23.47 11.66
CA ARG A 187 21.56 23.97 13.03
C ARG A 187 20.08 24.10 13.43
N GLU A 188 19.18 24.10 12.45
CA GLU A 188 17.74 24.24 12.65
C GLU A 188 17.07 22.91 13.03
N ILE A 189 17.78 21.77 12.93
CA ILE A 189 17.26 20.44 13.32
C ILE A 189 16.95 20.39 14.83
N THR A 190 17.66 21.19 15.64
CA THR A 190 17.48 21.25 17.09
C THR A 190 16.16 21.91 17.50
N HIS A 191 15.49 22.63 16.60
CA HIS A 191 14.21 23.31 16.87
C HIS A 191 13.09 22.75 15.97
N PRO A 192 12.66 21.50 16.18
CA PRO A 192 11.54 20.92 15.44
C PRO A 192 10.21 21.63 15.74
N GLU A 193 10.10 22.27 16.90
CA GLU A 193 8.89 23.00 17.36
C GLU A 193 8.44 24.11 16.40
N ILE A 194 9.40 24.83 15.79
CA ILE A 194 9.10 25.89 14.82
C ILE A 194 8.38 25.30 13.61
N GLY A 195 8.87 24.14 13.18
CA GLY A 195 8.28 23.43 12.08
C GLY A 195 6.89 22.89 12.41
N GLU A 196 6.77 22.20 13.53
CA GLU A 196 5.49 21.62 13.97
C GLU A 196 4.39 22.68 14.05
N ARG A 197 4.71 23.87 14.55
CA ARG A 197 3.78 25.00 14.62
C ARG A 197 3.28 25.44 13.24
N ILE A 198 4.16 25.55 12.25
CA ILE A 198 3.80 25.94 10.88
C ILE A 198 2.91 24.88 10.23
N LEU A 199 3.27 23.60 10.39
CA LEU A 199 2.48 22.49 9.82
C LEU A 199 1.11 22.37 10.50
N ARG A 200 1.03 22.56 11.82
CA ARG A 200 -0.24 22.57 12.55
C ARG A 200 -1.15 23.70 12.08
N ARG A 201 -0.61 24.93 11.95
CA ARG A 201 -1.36 26.07 11.40
C ARG A 201 -1.84 25.79 9.98
N LEU A 202 -1.01 25.17 9.13
CA LEU A 202 -1.39 24.81 7.78
C LEU A 202 -2.48 23.73 7.76
N ALA A 203 -2.44 22.75 8.68
CA ALA A 203 -3.47 21.72 8.80
C ALA A 203 -4.82 22.33 9.22
N GLU A 204 -4.84 23.26 10.17
CA GLU A 204 -6.05 24.00 10.58
C GLU A 204 -6.65 24.79 9.41
N ASP A 205 -5.79 25.51 8.69
CA ASP A 205 -6.14 26.31 7.53
C ASP A 205 -6.70 25.50 6.35
N VAL A 206 -6.33 24.22 6.25
CA VAL A 206 -6.68 23.31 5.15
C VAL A 206 -7.76 22.30 5.55
N ALA A 207 -8.21 22.31 6.81
CA ALA A 207 -9.23 21.40 7.34
C ALA A 207 -10.56 21.43 6.56
N GLY A 208 -10.86 22.50 5.82
CA GLY A 208 -12.04 22.57 4.94
C GLY A 208 -11.92 21.85 3.59
N ALA A 209 -10.71 21.51 3.16
CA ALA A 209 -10.41 20.92 1.85
C ALA A 209 -9.81 19.50 1.94
N GLY A 210 -9.12 19.16 3.03
CA GLY A 210 -8.50 17.85 3.20
C GLY A 210 -8.26 17.43 4.66
N ALA A 211 -8.07 16.13 4.84
CA ALA A 211 -7.79 15.47 6.11
C ALA A 211 -6.30 15.15 6.26
N VAL A 212 -5.82 15.13 7.49
CA VAL A 212 -4.46 14.68 7.81
C VAL A 212 -4.44 13.15 7.85
N GLU A 213 -3.77 12.52 6.88
CA GLU A 213 -3.56 11.05 6.86
C GLU A 213 -2.37 10.67 7.73
N MET A 214 -1.27 11.43 7.60
CA MET A 214 -0.08 11.27 8.44
C MET A 214 0.21 12.57 9.19
N PRO A 215 0.24 12.54 10.53
CA PRO A 215 0.62 13.70 11.33
C PRO A 215 2.08 14.10 11.08
N PRO A 216 2.49 15.32 11.46
CA PRO A 216 3.86 15.78 11.28
C PRO A 216 4.86 14.85 11.98
N ALA A 217 5.71 14.20 11.19
CA ALA A 217 6.73 13.27 11.67
C ALA A 217 8.13 13.70 11.22
N LEU A 218 9.13 13.48 12.06
CA LEU A 218 10.53 13.76 11.76
C LEU A 218 11.16 12.59 10.97
N GLU A 219 11.31 12.76 9.67
CA GLU A 219 12.08 11.90 8.77
C GLU A 219 13.52 12.42 8.65
N GLY A 220 14.31 12.24 9.72
CA GLY A 220 15.73 12.60 9.78
C GLY A 220 15.97 14.12 9.74
N ARG A 221 16.32 14.66 8.57
CA ARG A 221 16.56 16.11 8.36
C ARG A 221 15.31 16.86 7.91
N ASN A 222 14.24 16.15 7.61
CA ASN A 222 13.00 16.71 7.12
C ASN A 222 11.86 16.39 8.10
N MET A 223 10.89 17.29 8.23
CA MET A 223 9.61 16.97 8.85
C MET A 223 8.57 16.83 7.75
N THR A 224 7.86 15.71 7.72
CA THR A 224 6.89 15.38 6.68
C THR A 224 5.49 15.29 7.27
N MET A 225 4.49 15.72 6.50
CA MET A 225 3.07 15.57 6.80
C MET A 225 2.37 15.19 5.50
N GLN A 226 1.37 14.31 5.56
CA GLN A 226 0.59 13.92 4.38
C GLN A 226 -0.87 14.28 4.57
N LEU A 227 -1.40 14.98 3.56
CA LEU A 227 -2.80 15.37 3.48
C LEU A 227 -3.50 14.55 2.39
N ALA A 228 -4.68 14.04 2.72
CA ALA A 228 -5.58 13.38 1.79
C ALA A 228 -6.79 14.28 1.50
N PRO A 229 -7.27 14.33 0.25
CA PRO A 229 -8.48 15.08 -0.08
C PRO A 229 -9.71 14.37 0.51
N GLU A 230 -10.57 15.12 1.21
CA GLU A 230 -11.86 14.58 1.71
C GLU A 230 -12.96 14.65 0.66
N ARG A 231 -12.85 15.59 -0.28
CA ARG A 231 -13.86 15.83 -1.31
C ARG A 231 -13.48 15.12 -2.60
N LYS A 232 -14.48 14.54 -3.29
CA LYS A 232 -14.31 14.03 -4.65
C LYS A 232 -13.64 15.10 -5.52
N PRO A 233 -12.67 14.71 -6.38
CA PRO A 233 -11.94 15.66 -7.22
C PRO A 233 -12.91 16.54 -7.99
N ARG A 234 -12.60 17.84 -8.06
CA ARG A 234 -13.42 18.86 -8.74
C ARG A 234 -13.81 18.46 -10.17
N ARG A 235 -12.93 17.72 -10.86
CA ARG A 235 -13.20 17.16 -12.21
C ARG A 235 -14.42 16.23 -12.26
N LEU A 236 -14.68 15.47 -11.20
CA LEU A 236 -15.87 14.61 -11.12
C LEU A 236 -17.12 15.44 -10.84
N ARG A 237 -17.01 16.51 -10.04
CA ARG A 237 -18.12 17.43 -9.78
C ARG A 237 -18.55 18.15 -11.06
N GLU A 238 -17.60 18.67 -11.83
CA GLU A 238 -17.87 19.37 -13.09
C GLU A 238 -18.49 18.45 -14.16
N ALA A 239 -18.13 17.16 -14.18
CA ALA A 239 -18.77 16.17 -15.03
C ALA A 239 -20.22 15.84 -14.61
N GLU A 240 -20.51 15.84 -13.30
CA GLU A 240 -21.86 15.64 -12.75
C GLU A 240 -22.77 16.86 -13.06
N THR A 241 -22.28 18.09 -12.95
CA THR A 241 -23.05 19.30 -13.32
C THR A 241 -23.29 19.41 -14.82
N ALA A 242 -22.34 19.00 -15.66
CA ALA A 242 -22.49 19.04 -17.12
C ALA A 242 -23.47 17.99 -17.67
N ALA A 243 -23.79 16.93 -16.92
CA ALA A 243 -24.76 15.91 -17.33
C ALA A 243 -26.22 16.29 -17.00
N THR A 244 -26.45 17.39 -16.27
CA THR A 244 -27.78 17.85 -15.83
C THR A 244 -28.31 19.14 -16.52
N PRO A 245 -28.19 19.36 -17.84
CA PRO A 245 -28.89 20.49 -18.49
C PRO A 245 -29.91 20.04 -19.57
N ALA A 246 -30.82 19.10 -19.27
CA ALA A 246 -31.79 18.65 -20.28
C ALA A 246 -33.17 18.16 -19.76
N ALA A 247 -33.63 18.63 -18.59
CA ALA A 247 -34.92 18.17 -18.03
C ALA A 247 -35.90 19.31 -17.66
N GLU A 248 -35.73 20.50 -18.25
CA GLU A 248 -36.74 21.57 -18.18
C GLU A 248 -36.97 22.11 -19.60
N GLU A 249 -37.85 21.45 -20.34
CA GLU A 249 -38.77 22.01 -21.36
C GLU A 249 -39.82 20.97 -21.74
#